data_AF-A0A8T3DMT8-F1
#
_entry.id   AF-A0A8T3DMT8-F1
#
_cell.length_a   1.000
_cell.length_b   1.000
_cell.length_c   1.000
_cell.angle_alpha   90.00
_cell.angle_beta   90.00
_cell.angle_gamma   90.00
#
_symmetry.space_group_name_H-M   'P 1'
#
loop_
_entity.id
_entity.type
_entity.pdbx_description
1 polymer ?
#
loop_
_entity_poly.entity_id
_entity_poly.type
_entity_poly.pdbx_seq_one_letter_code
_entity_poly.pdbx_strand_id
1 'polypeptide(L)'
;MIAEPNYRGKGLGKEVIRMMICYGVTKLGVRKYEAKIGLDNKVSIAIFKKFKFQEVSVSEVFQEVTLELTVDHALQTWLLGDMSFMQEREYQKSRDSRHGASSHLTQ
;
A
#
# COMPACT_ATOMS: atom_id res chain seq x y z
N MET A 1 -9.50 2.23 6.03
CA MET A 1 -8.40 2.75 5.18
C MET A 1 -8.89 3.97 4.40
N ILE A 2 -8.00 4.95 4.23
CA ILE A 2 -8.24 6.37 3.95
C ILE A 2 -9.17 7.01 5.00
N ALA A 3 -8.59 7.91 5.79
CA ALA A 3 -9.29 8.60 6.87
C ALA A 3 -10.41 9.49 6.33
N GLU A 4 -10.16 10.21 5.22
CA GLU A 4 -11.12 11.12 4.61
C GLU A 4 -12.28 10.36 3.92
N PRO A 5 -13.54 10.51 4.40
CA PRO A 5 -14.69 9.77 3.88
C PRO A 5 -14.89 9.94 2.37
N ASN A 6 -14.66 11.14 1.85
CA ASN A 6 -14.85 11.47 0.44
C ASN A 6 -13.92 10.70 -0.52
N TYR A 7 -12.88 10.05 -0.01
CA TYR A 7 -11.95 9.24 -0.79
C TYR A 7 -12.05 7.73 -0.51
N ARG A 8 -12.99 7.30 0.33
CA ARG A 8 -13.26 5.87 0.58
C ARG A 8 -14.00 5.24 -0.61
N GLY A 9 -13.92 3.93 -0.73
CA GLY A 9 -14.64 3.16 -1.77
C GLY A 9 -14.12 3.32 -3.20
N LYS A 10 -13.16 4.23 -3.44
CA LYS A 10 -12.61 4.55 -4.78
C LYS A 10 -11.44 3.66 -5.22
N GLY A 11 -11.18 2.54 -4.54
CA GLY A 11 -10.07 1.63 -4.88
C GLY A 11 -8.68 2.10 -4.44
N LEU A 12 -8.49 3.38 -4.09
CA LEU A 12 -7.20 3.98 -3.72
C LEU A 12 -6.39 3.18 -2.67
N GLY A 13 -7.04 2.66 -1.63
CA GLY A 13 -6.34 1.87 -0.61
C GLY A 13 -5.74 0.56 -1.18
N LYS A 14 -6.39 -0.05 -2.19
CA LYS A 14 -5.86 -1.24 -2.87
C LYS A 14 -4.63 -0.88 -3.71
N GLU A 15 -4.69 0.23 -4.44
CA GLU A 15 -3.57 0.72 -5.25
C GLU A 15 -2.35 1.00 -4.37
N VAL A 16 -2.54 1.74 -3.26
CA VAL A 16 -1.47 2.06 -2.32
C VAL A 16 -0.84 0.80 -1.73
N ILE A 17 -1.63 -0.17 -1.27
CA ILE A 17 -1.08 -1.45 -0.76
C ILE A 17 -0.22 -2.13 -1.83
N ARG A 18 -0.73 -2.24 -3.07
CA ARG A 18 0.02 -2.85 -4.17
C ARG A 18 1.35 -2.12 -4.41
N MET A 19 1.32 -0.78 -4.46
CA MET A 19 2.51 0.04 -4.64
C MET A 19 3.54 -0.17 -3.51
N MET A 20 3.09 -0.20 -2.25
CA MET A 20 3.96 -0.39 -1.09
C MET A 20 4.65 -1.76 -1.11
N ILE A 21 3.91 -2.82 -1.44
CA ILE A 21 4.48 -4.17 -1.55
C ILE A 21 5.44 -4.25 -2.73
N CYS A 22 5.06 -3.73 -3.91
CA CYS A 22 5.94 -3.70 -5.08
C CYS A 22 7.26 -2.96 -4.78
N TYR A 23 7.19 -1.79 -4.13
CA TYR A 23 8.37 -1.03 -3.74
C TYR A 23 9.23 -1.80 -2.74
N GLY A 24 8.63 -2.34 -1.68
CA GLY A 24 9.37 -3.09 -0.66
C GLY A 24 10.05 -4.33 -1.23
N VAL A 25 9.41 -5.06 -2.14
CA VAL A 25 10.02 -6.22 -2.81
C VAL A 25 11.15 -5.81 -3.74
N THR A 26 10.91 -4.85 -4.63
CA THR A 26 11.84 -4.55 -5.75
C THR A 26 12.98 -3.61 -5.38
N LYS A 27 12.77 -2.71 -4.42
CA LYS A 27 13.75 -1.67 -4.05
C LYS A 27 14.39 -1.91 -2.70
N LEU A 28 13.66 -2.52 -1.75
CA LEU A 28 14.14 -2.74 -0.39
C LEU A 28 14.48 -4.21 -0.09
N GLY A 29 14.12 -5.15 -0.96
CA GLY A 29 14.35 -6.58 -0.73
C GLY A 29 13.51 -7.18 0.40
N VAL A 30 12.38 -6.56 0.77
CA VAL A 30 11.48 -7.04 1.81
C VAL A 30 10.86 -8.38 1.41
N ARG A 31 10.96 -9.37 2.30
CA ARG A 31 10.47 -10.74 2.07
C ARG A 31 9.24 -11.12 2.88
N LYS A 32 8.88 -10.34 3.89
CA LYS A 32 7.73 -10.59 4.75
C LYS A 32 7.07 -9.27 5.15
N TYR A 33 5.75 -9.24 5.13
CA TYR A 33 4.93 -8.12 5.58
C TYR A 33 3.98 -8.59 6.67
N GLU A 34 3.76 -7.73 7.65
CA GLU A 34 2.74 -7.93 8.67
C GLU A 34 1.82 -6.71 8.71
N ALA A 35 0.52 -6.95 8.83
CA ALA A 35 -0.50 -5.94 9.01
C ALA A 35 -1.34 -6.28 10.25
N LYS A 36 -1.33 -5.38 11.23
CA LYS A 36 -2.19 -5.45 12.41
C LYS A 36 -3.38 -4.53 12.21
N ILE A 37 -4.59 -5.06 12.33
CA ILE A 37 -5.81 -4.36 11.96
C ILE A 37 -6.87 -4.59 13.04
N GLY A 38 -7.50 -3.51 13.51
CA GLY A 38 -8.65 -3.58 14.42
C GLY A 38 -9.75 -4.52 13.90
N LEU A 39 -10.30 -5.34 14.79
CA LEU A 39 -11.29 -6.37 14.45
C LEU A 39 -12.58 -5.77 13.89
N ASP A 40 -12.91 -4.53 14.22
CA ASP A 40 -14.05 -3.78 13.68
C ASP A 40 -13.85 -3.31 12.22
N ASN A 41 -12.59 -3.20 11.77
CA ASN A 41 -12.24 -2.74 10.44
C ASN A 41 -12.30 -3.87 9.39
N LYS A 42 -13.48 -4.48 9.27
CA LYS A 42 -13.76 -5.59 8.35
C LYS A 42 -13.40 -5.28 6.90
N VAL A 43 -13.55 -4.02 6.48
CA VAL A 43 -13.20 -3.56 5.13
C VAL A 43 -11.70 -3.70 4.87
N SER A 44 -10.85 -3.25 5.80
CA SER A 44 -9.40 -3.35 5.59
C SER A 44 -8.95 -4.81 5.68
N ILE A 45 -9.47 -5.59 6.63
CA ILE A 45 -9.20 -7.05 6.72
C ILE A 45 -9.52 -7.75 5.39
N ALA A 46 -10.69 -7.48 4.80
CA ALA A 46 -11.08 -8.07 3.52
C ALA A 46 -10.16 -7.64 2.36
N ILE A 47 -9.66 -6.40 2.37
CA ILE A 47 -8.68 -5.93 1.37
C ILE A 47 -7.37 -6.72 1.50
N PHE A 48 -6.79 -6.82 2.70
CA PHE A 48 -5.53 -7.54 2.91
C PHE A 48 -5.66 -9.03 2.57
N LYS A 49 -6.77 -9.70 2.93
CA LYS A 49 -7.04 -11.08 2.51
C LYS A 49 -7.10 -11.24 0.99
N LYS A 50 -7.65 -10.26 0.25
CA LYS A 50 -7.61 -10.24 -1.23
C LYS A 50 -6.18 -10.12 -1.79
N PHE A 51 -5.29 -9.46 -1.06
CA PHE A 51 -3.85 -9.40 -1.36
C PHE A 51 -3.07 -10.62 -0.83
N LYS A 52 -3.75 -11.75 -0.59
CA LYS A 52 -3.16 -13.02 -0.17
C LYS A 52 -2.53 -13.03 1.23
N PHE A 53 -2.70 -11.96 2.02
CA PHE A 53 -2.33 -12.00 3.42
C PHE A 53 -3.15 -13.06 4.15
N GLN A 54 -2.49 -13.84 5.00
CA GLN A 54 -3.08 -14.88 5.82
C GLN A 54 -3.14 -14.42 7.27
N GLU A 55 -4.17 -14.84 7.97
CA GLU A 55 -4.30 -14.59 9.40
C GLU A 55 -3.36 -15.48 10.19
N VAL A 56 -2.55 -14.89 11.06
CA VAL A 56 -1.56 -15.62 11.87
C VAL A 56 -1.82 -15.52 13.36
N SER A 57 -2.52 -14.47 13.83
CA SER A 57 -2.94 -14.35 15.22
C SER A 57 -4.06 -13.33 15.40
N VAL A 58 -4.77 -13.43 16.52
CA VAL A 58 -5.72 -12.42 17.02
C VAL A 58 -5.29 -12.02 18.42
N SER A 59 -5.30 -10.72 18.70
CA SER A 59 -5.10 -10.17 20.04
C SER A 59 -6.41 -9.69 20.61
N GLU A 60 -6.86 -10.33 21.69
CA GLU A 60 -8.05 -9.90 22.43
C GLU A 60 -7.81 -8.61 23.21
N VAL A 61 -6.59 -8.39 23.71
CA VAL A 61 -6.25 -7.18 24.47
C VAL A 61 -6.35 -5.93 23.61
N PHE A 62 -5.83 -6.00 22.38
CA PHE A 62 -5.86 -4.87 21.44
C PHE A 62 -7.09 -4.88 20.53
N GLN A 63 -7.89 -5.96 20.55
CA GLN A 63 -8.99 -6.17 19.61
C GLN A 63 -8.51 -6.05 18.15
N GLU A 64 -7.41 -6.73 17.82
CA GLU A 64 -6.77 -6.68 16.51
C GLU A 64 -6.49 -8.07 15.93
N VAL A 65 -6.50 -8.19 14.61
CA VAL A 65 -5.99 -9.35 13.88
C VAL A 65 -4.62 -9.03 13.29
N THR A 66 -3.68 -9.97 13.38
CA THR A 66 -2.40 -9.93 12.66
C THR A 66 -2.52 -10.77 11.38
N LEU A 67 -2.27 -10.13 10.26
CA LEU A 67 -2.23 -10.72 8.93
C LEU A 67 -0.79 -10.69 8.40
N GLU A 68 -0.33 -11.75 7.75
CA GLU A 68 1.02 -11.89 7.23
C GLU A 68 1.03 -12.21 5.73
N LEU A 69 2.02 -11.67 5.00
CA LEU A 69 2.32 -12.02 3.62
C LEU A 69 3.80 -12.32 3.46
N THR A 70 4.12 -13.55 3.07
CA THR A 70 5.48 -13.97 2.70
C THR A 70 5.67 -13.87 1.20
N VAL A 71 6.78 -13.26 0.78
CA VAL A 71 7.10 -13.03 -0.62
C VAL A 71 7.84 -14.22 -1.19
N ASP A 72 7.07 -15.14 -1.77
CA ASP A 72 7.60 -16.24 -2.57
C ASP A 72 7.71 -15.85 -4.07
N HIS A 73 8.14 -16.80 -4.90
CA HIS A 73 8.26 -16.58 -6.34
C HIS A 73 6.90 -16.39 -7.01
N ALA A 74 5.85 -17.12 -6.59
CA ALA A 74 4.52 -17.04 -7.17
C ALA A 74 3.88 -15.67 -6.92
N LEU A 75 4.02 -15.15 -5.71
CA LEU A 75 3.58 -13.82 -5.32
C LEU A 75 4.34 -12.74 -6.07
N GLN A 76 5.65 -12.89 -6.26
CA GLN A 76 6.45 -11.97 -7.09
C GLN A 76 5.90 -11.92 -8.52
N THR A 77 5.66 -13.07 -9.15
CA THR A 77 5.07 -13.12 -10.50
C THR A 77 3.69 -12.47 -10.54
N TRP A 78 2.82 -12.75 -9.56
CA TRP A 78 1.47 -12.17 -9.51
C TRP A 78 1.47 -10.65 -9.27
N LEU A 79 2.34 -10.15 -8.38
CA LEU A 79 2.42 -8.72 -8.07
C LEU A 79 3.09 -7.92 -9.19
N LEU A 80 4.19 -8.43 -9.73
CA LEU A 80 5.08 -7.75 -10.68
C LEU A 80 4.73 -8.01 -12.15
N GLY A 81 3.77 -8.90 -12.44
CA GLY A 81 3.40 -9.27 -13.81
C GLY A 81 2.87 -8.10 -14.66
N ASP A 82 2.32 -7.06 -14.04
CA ASP A 82 1.97 -5.80 -14.70
C ASP A 82 2.20 -4.62 -13.76
N MET A 83 3.27 -3.85 -14.01
CA MET A 83 3.63 -2.64 -13.26
C MET A 83 3.19 -1.34 -13.96
N SER A 84 2.39 -1.41 -15.04
CA SER A 84 1.94 -0.22 -15.80
C SER A 84 1.11 0.76 -14.96
N PHE A 85 0.50 0.28 -13.88
CA PHE A 85 -0.26 1.10 -12.93
C PHE A 85 0.61 2.02 -12.05
N MET A 86 1.94 1.85 -12.05
CA MET A 86 2.86 2.64 -11.23
C MET A 86 3.72 3.55 -12.10
N GLN A 87 3.78 4.83 -11.73
CA GLN A 87 4.76 5.76 -12.29
C GLN A 87 5.81 6.11 -11.23
N GLU A 88 7.05 5.72 -11.48
CA GLU A 88 8.19 6.09 -10.63
C GLU A 88 8.71 7.46 -11.07
N ARG A 89 8.95 8.36 -10.11
CA ARG A 89 9.54 9.68 -10.36
C ARG A 89 10.62 9.95 -9.32
N GLU A 90 11.67 10.63 -9.76
CA GLU A 90 12.73 11.07 -8.86
C GLU A 90 12.19 12.19 -7.95
N TYR A 91 12.25 11.97 -6.64
CA TYR A 91 11.65 12.88 -5.67
C TYR A 91 12.19 14.31 -5.80
N GLN A 92 13.51 14.46 -5.94
CA GLN A 92 14.16 15.76 -6.07
C GLN A 92 13.61 16.56 -7.26
N LYS A 93 13.61 15.98 -8.46
CA LYS A 93 13.06 16.63 -9.67
C LYS A 93 11.57 16.95 -9.53
N SER A 94 10.80 16.06 -8.89
CA SER A 94 9.36 16.28 -8.63
C SER A 94 9.09 17.39 -7.61
N ARG A 95 10.00 17.62 -6.66
CA ARG A 95 9.90 18.68 -5.67
C ARG A 95 10.20 20.03 -6.31
N ASP A 96 11.26 20.12 -7.10
CA ASP A 96 11.70 21.38 -7.69
C ASP A 96 10.69 21.92 -8.71
N SER A 97 10.05 21.02 -9.48
CA SER A 97 8.95 21.37 -10.39
C SER A 97 7.68 21.88 -9.68
N ARG A 98 7.40 21.43 -8.45
CA ARG A 98 6.26 21.95 -7.65
C ARG A 98 6.52 23.37 -7.12
N HIS A 99 7.77 23.69 -6.80
CA HIS A 99 8.14 25.03 -6.31
C HIS A 99 8.38 26.04 -7.44
N GLY A 100 8.86 25.59 -8.61
CA GLY A 100 9.01 26.44 -9.79
C GLY A 100 7.69 26.87 -10.45
N ALA A 101 6.59 26.15 -10.23
CA ALA A 101 5.28 26.52 -10.76
C ALA A 101 4.57 27.63 -9.97
N SER A 102 4.97 27.89 -8.72
CA SER A 102 4.34 28.90 -7.85
C SER A 102 4.87 30.33 -8.09
N SER A 103 5.93 30.51 -8.87
CA SER A 103 6.55 31.82 -9.14
C SER A 103 5.99 32.54 -10.39
N HIS A 104 4.99 31.96 -11.07
CA HIS A 104 4.40 32.52 -12.31
C HIS A 104 2.97 33.05 -12.17
N LEU A 105 2.42 33.15 -10.95
CA LEU A 105 1.06 33.66 -10.70
C LEU A 105 1.01 35.03 -10.00
N THR A 106 2.10 35.79 -10.03
CA THR A 106 2.13 37.19 -9.57
C THR A 106 2.83 38.06 -10.61
N GLN A 107 2.09 38.45 -11.65
CA GLN A 107 2.22 39.72 -12.37
C GLN A 107 0.83 40.17 -12.81
#